data_AF-A0A2N2MQ87-F1
#
_entry.id   AF-A0A2N2MQ87-F1
#
_cell.length_a   1.000
_cell.length_b   1.000
_cell.length_c   1.000
_cell.angle_alpha   90.00
_cell.angle_beta   90.00
_cell.angle_gamma   90.00
#
_symmetry.space_group_name_H-M   'P 1'
#
loop_
_entity.id
_entity.type
_entity.pdbx_description
1 polymer ?
#
loop_
_entity_poly.entity_id
_entity_poly.type
_entity_poly.pdbx_seq_one_letter_code
_entity_poly.pdbx_strand_id
1 'polypeptide(L)' 'MSEMNKIQTVDIVIPIYNEGDAIAVFHSSLRAALADLPYQFRITYVNDGSSDNSQAVLERLYTAEPNTRVLE' A
#
# COMPACT_ATOMS: atom_id res chain seq x y z
N MET A 1 -29.10 -16.47 16.01
CA MET A 1 -27.65 -16.80 15.92
C MET A 1 -27.04 -15.72 15.07
N SER A 2 -26.33 -14.79 15.69
CA SER A 2 -25.76 -13.60 15.04
C SER A 2 -24.76 -14.02 13.96
N GLU A 3 -25.03 -13.61 12.74
CA GLU A 3 -24.07 -13.65 11.63
C GLU A 3 -22.80 -12.95 12.13
N MET A 4 -21.70 -13.71 12.21
CA MET A 4 -20.39 -13.14 12.54
C MET A 4 -20.08 -12.11 11.46
N ASN A 5 -20.05 -10.82 11.81
CA ASN A 5 -19.74 -9.75 10.86
C ASN A 5 -18.39 -10.06 10.20
N LYS A 6 -18.45 -10.56 8.96
CA LYS A 6 -17.26 -10.89 8.20
C LYS A 6 -16.60 -9.57 7.81
N ILE A 7 -15.44 -9.28 8.39
CA ILE A 7 -14.64 -8.12 7.99
C ILE A 7 -14.32 -8.29 6.50
N GLN A 8 -14.81 -7.35 5.69
CA GLN A 8 -14.55 -7.37 4.26
C GLN A 8 -13.13 -6.90 3.98
N THR A 9 -12.42 -7.60 3.11
CA THR A 9 -11.08 -7.22 2.66
C THR A 9 -11.18 -6.34 1.42
N VAL A 10 -10.42 -5.25 1.39
CA VAL A 10 -10.27 -4.37 0.22
C VAL A 10 -8.80 -4.38 -0.21
N ASP A 11 -8.54 -4.77 -1.45
CA ASP A 11 -7.23 -4.71 -2.08
C ASP A 11 -7.05 -3.39 -2.83
N ILE A 12 -5.99 -2.67 -2.50
CA ILE A 12 -5.60 -1.43 -3.16
C ILE A 12 -4.31 -1.71 -3.91
N VAL A 13 -4.37 -1.65 -5.24
CA VAL A 13 -3.23 -1.88 -6.14
C VAL A 13 -2.81 -0.55 -6.75
N ILE A 14 -1.53 -0.20 -6.62
CA ILE A 14 -1.01 1.14 -6.89
C ILE A 14 0.19 1.00 -7.83
N PRO A 15 0.04 1.32 -9.13
CA PRO A 15 1.16 1.36 -10.05
C PRO A 15 2.06 2.55 -9.71
N ILE A 16 3.37 2.35 -9.79
CA ILE A 16 4.39 3.35 -9.52
C ILE A 16 5.32 3.42 -10.73
N TYR A 17 5.46 4.62 -11.30
CA TYR A 17 6.41 4.89 -12.39
C TYR A 17 7.11 6.23 -12.17
N ASN A 18 8.38 6.17 -11.78
CA ASN A 18 9.22 7.35 -11.53
C ASN A 18 8.65 8.35 -10.49
N GLU A 19 8.15 7.84 -9.36
CA GLU A 19 7.52 8.65 -8.30
C GLU A 19 8.20 8.50 -6.93
N GLY A 20 9.48 8.13 -6.87
CA GLY A 20 10.12 7.67 -5.62
C GLY A 20 9.98 8.64 -4.44
N ASP A 21 10.06 9.95 -4.69
CA ASP A 21 9.95 10.98 -3.65
C ASP A 21 8.52 11.12 -3.07
N ALA A 22 7.50 10.73 -3.83
CA ALA A 22 6.09 10.86 -3.42
C ALA A 22 5.57 9.65 -2.63
N ILE A 23 6.19 8.47 -2.79
CA ILE A 23 5.71 7.20 -2.25
C ILE A 23 5.46 7.26 -0.73
N ALA A 24 6.41 7.83 0.04
CA ALA A 24 6.31 7.87 1.50
C ALA A 24 5.14 8.77 1.98
N VAL A 25 5.01 9.97 1.40
CA VAL A 25 3.95 10.92 1.73
C VAL A 25 2.58 10.37 1.33
N PHE A 26 2.51 9.75 0.15
CA PHE A 26 1.31 9.09 -0.34
C PHE A 26 0.90 7.94 0.58
N HIS A 27 1.84 7.06 0.96
CA HIS A 27 1.56 5.94 1.85
C HIS A 27 1.00 6.38 3.20
N SER A 28 1.64 7.38 3.83
CA SER A 28 1.16 7.95 5.10
C SER A 28 -0.25 8.53 4.96
N SER A 29 -0.52 9.26 3.88
CA SER A 29 -1.82 9.88 3.63
C SER A 29 -2.91 8.84 3.38
N LEU A 30 -2.58 7.79 2.61
CA LEU A 30 -3.47 6.66 2.37
C LEU A 30 -3.83 5.97 3.69
N ARG A 31 -2.84 5.62 4.51
CA ARG A 31 -3.10 4.98 5.81
C ARG A 31 -4.00 5.81 6.72
N ALA A 32 -3.77 7.13 6.78
CA ALA A 32 -4.63 8.04 7.55
C ALA A 32 -6.08 8.02 7.04
N ALA A 33 -6.29 8.05 5.72
CA ALA A 33 -7.63 8.00 5.13
C ALA A 33 -8.35 6.66 5.35
N LEU A 34 -7.60 5.57 5.50
CA LEU A 34 -8.16 4.21 5.69
C LEU A 34 -8.41 3.85 7.16
N ALA A 35 -7.81 4.57 8.12
CA ALA A 35 -7.74 4.17 9.53
C ALA A 35 -9.11 3.93 10.19
N ASP A 36 -10.11 4.74 9.85
CA ASP A 36 -11.43 4.72 10.48
C ASP A 36 -12.47 3.89 9.70
N LEU A 37 -12.06 3.24 8.60
CA LEU A 37 -12.97 2.48 7.77
C LEU A 37 -13.12 1.03 8.27
N PRO A 38 -14.33 0.44 8.24
CA PRO A 38 -14.61 -0.89 8.80
C PRO A 38 -14.19 -2.03 7.85
N TYR A 39 -12.99 -1.94 7.26
CA TYR A 39 -12.44 -2.93 6.32
C TYR A 39 -11.03 -3.36 6.70
N GLN A 40 -10.64 -4.54 6.25
CA GLN A 40 -9.25 -4.95 6.24
C GLN A 40 -8.62 -4.52 4.91
N PHE A 41 -7.63 -3.64 4.94
CA PHE A 41 -6.94 -3.21 3.72
C PHE A 41 -5.68 -4.01 3.47
N ARG A 42 -5.42 -4.31 2.19
CA ARG A 42 -4.14 -4.79 1.69
C ARG A 42 -3.65 -3.83 0.63
N ILE A 43 -2.44 -3.31 0.81
CA ILE A 43 -1.84 -2.34 -0.11
C ILE A 43 -0.74 -3.05 -0.90
N THR A 44 -0.85 -3.02 -2.23
CA THR A 44 0.16 -3.58 -3.14
C THR A 44 0.65 -2.49 -4.07
N TYR A 45 1.94 -2.17 -3.98
CA TYR A 45 2.62 -1.31 -4.94
C TYR A 45 3.18 -2.17 -6.07
N VAL A 46 3.02 -1.72 -7.30
CA VAL A 46 3.57 -2.38 -8.50
C VAL A 46 4.54 -1.41 -9.15
N ASN A 47 5.83 -1.73 -9.14
CA ASN A 47 6.81 -0.94 -9.86
C ASN A 47 6.67 -1.20 -11.37
N ASP A 48 6.16 -0.23 -12.13
CA ASP A 48 5.88 -0.35 -13.56
C ASP A 48 7.11 0.04 -14.40
N GLY A 49 8.28 -0.55 -14.07
CA GLY A 49 9.53 -0.30 -14.78
C GLY A 49 10.16 1.08 -14.52
N SER A 50 10.08 1.58 -13.28
CA SER A 50 10.72 2.84 -12.90
C SER A 50 12.24 2.80 -13.09
N SER A 51 12.81 3.95 -13.45
CA SER A 51 14.24 4.17 -13.68
C SER A 51 14.90 5.11 -12.66
N ASP A 52 14.10 5.68 -11.77
CA ASP A 52 14.54 6.54 -10.66
C ASP A 52 14.73 5.74 -9.35
N ASN A 53 14.64 6.42 -8.20
CA ASN A 53 14.75 5.81 -6.87
C ASN A 53 13.49 5.06 -6.41
N SER A 54 12.42 4.93 -7.22
CA SER A 54 11.15 4.32 -6.81
C SER A 54 11.31 2.93 -6.22
N GLN A 55 12.09 2.05 -6.87
CA GLN A 55 12.35 0.69 -6.41
C GLN A 55 12.96 0.67 -5.00
N ALA A 56 14.02 1.45 -4.79
CA ALA A 56 14.70 1.52 -3.49
C ALA A 56 13.80 2.07 -2.38
N VAL A 57 12.87 2.98 -2.72
CA VAL A 57 11.89 3.50 -1.76
C VAL A 57 10.82 2.45 -1.44
N LEU A 58 10.33 1.70 -2.43
CA LEU A 58 9.37 0.61 -2.22
C LEU A 58 9.94 -0.51 -1.34
N GLU A 59 11.20 -0.91 -1.52
CA GLU A 59 11.87 -1.90 -0.67
C GLU A 59 11.97 -1.47 0.80
N ARG A 60 12.29 -0.19 1.03
CA ARG A 60 12.31 0.39 2.38
C ARG A 60 10.91 0.39 2.99
N LEU A 61 9.90 0.74 2.20
CA LEU A 61 8.51 0.74 2.65
C LEU A 61 8.04 -0.68 3.01
N TYR A 62 8.36 -1.67 2.18
CA TYR A 62 8.06 -3.08 2.44
C TYR A 62 8.68 -3.58 3.75
N THR A 63 9.92 -3.17 4.02
CA THR A 63 10.61 -3.54 5.27
C THR A 63 9.99 -2.88 6.50
N ALA A 64 9.49 -1.66 6.37
CA ALA A 64 8.88 -0.91 7.47
C ALA A 64 7.43 -1.30 7.75
N GLU A 65 6.70 -1.84 6.77
CA GLU A 65 5.24 -1.98 6.81
C GLU A 65 4.76 -3.43 6.53
N PRO A 66 4.45 -4.23 7.57
CA PRO A 66 4.12 -5.66 7.42
C PRO A 66 2.89 -5.98 6.56
N ASN A 67 1.98 -5.01 6.38
CA ASN A 67 0.74 -5.17 5.60
C ASN A 67 0.85 -4.61 4.17
N THR A 68 2.05 -4.21 3.76
CA THR A 68 2.34 -3.70 2.42
C THR A 68 3.00 -4.78 1.58
N ARG A 69 2.64 -4.86 0.31
CA ARG A 69 3.27 -5.72 -0.69
C ARG A 69 3.89 -4.87 -1.78
N VAL A 70 4.98 -5.37 -2.36
CA VAL A 70 5.65 -4.76 -3.52
C VAL A 70 5.78 -5.85 -4.58
N LEU A 71 5.43 -5.52 -5.82
CA LEU A 71 5.61 -6.33 -7.01
C LEU A 71 6.50 -5.56 -8.00
N GLU A 72 7.37 -6.30 -8.69
CA GLU A 72 8.29 -5.82 -9.73
C GLU A 72 7.90 -6.38 -11.10
#